data_AF-A0AAQ4EPB5-F1
#
_entry.id   AF-A0AAQ4EPB5-F1
#
_cell.length_a   1.000
_cell.length_b   1.000
_cell.length_c   1.000
_cell.angle_alpha   90.00
_cell.angle_beta   90.00
_cell.angle_gamma   90.00
#
_symmetry.space_group_name_H-M   'P 1'
#
loop_
_entity.id
_entity.type
_entity.pdbx_description
1 polymer ?
#
loop_
_entity_poly.entity_id
_entity_poly.type
_entity_poly.pdbx_seq_one_letter_code
_entity_poly.pdbx_strand_id
1 'polypeptide(L)'
;MNSSALMNVPQHPVMQTVDKEKIFQWIIELSNPETRENALLELSKKREVVPDLAPMLWNSFGTIAALLQEIINIYPAINPPTLTAHQSNRVCNALALLQCVASHPDTRTYFLAANIPLFLYPFLHTVSKTRPFEYLRLTSLGVIGALVKLFGYDLVTEDEDGFPQTRLWLNGRELPNPLAVLHRLTPALCDSAAERLRAARSEHPIFGTQSLNPCRS
;
A
#
# COMPACT_ATOMS: atom_id res chain seq x y z
N MET A 1 -62.78 -16.57 6.70
CA MET A 1 -61.51 -17.23 6.36
C MET A 1 -60.77 -16.33 5.40
N ASN A 2 -59.81 -15.55 5.92
CA ASN A 2 -58.98 -14.62 5.14
C ASN A 2 -57.89 -15.39 4.39
N SER A 3 -57.68 -15.09 3.11
CA SER A 3 -56.48 -15.49 2.36
C SER A 3 -55.97 -14.27 1.60
N SER A 4 -55.09 -13.52 2.26
CA SER A 4 -54.25 -12.49 1.64
C SER A 4 -52.82 -13.05 1.66
N ALA A 5 -52.38 -13.61 0.54
CA ALA A 5 -50.99 -14.00 0.37
C ALA A 5 -50.14 -12.73 0.20
N LEU A 6 -49.54 -12.26 1.30
CA LEU A 6 -48.48 -11.26 1.24
C LEU A 6 -47.22 -11.94 0.72
N MET A 7 -46.80 -11.58 -0.50
CA MET A 7 -45.49 -11.95 -1.02
C MET A 7 -44.41 -11.30 -0.16
N ASN A 8 -43.64 -12.12 0.56
CA ASN A 8 -42.49 -11.69 1.31
C ASN A 8 -41.34 -11.38 0.34
N VAL A 9 -41.19 -10.12 -0.03
CA VAL A 9 -40.02 -9.63 -0.78
C VAL A 9 -38.80 -9.73 0.16
N PRO A 10 -37.68 -10.38 -0.24
CA PRO A 10 -36.48 -10.36 0.56
C PRO A 10 -35.95 -8.91 0.68
N GLN A 11 -35.98 -8.34 1.88
CA GLN A 11 -35.58 -6.95 2.18
C GLN A 11 -34.05 -6.71 2.20
N HIS A 12 -33.27 -7.32 1.31
CA HIS A 12 -31.81 -7.13 1.25
C HIS A 12 -31.25 -6.53 -0.06
N PRO A 13 -31.70 -5.34 -0.51
CA PRO A 13 -30.83 -4.53 -1.38
C PRO A 13 -30.66 -3.05 -0.99
N VAL A 14 -31.51 -2.45 -0.15
CA VAL A 14 -31.53 -0.97 0.01
C VAL A 14 -30.39 -0.42 0.87
N MET A 15 -29.84 -1.21 1.80
CA MET A 15 -28.75 -0.75 2.66
C MET A 15 -27.39 -0.73 1.94
N GLN A 16 -27.18 -1.65 0.98
CA GLN A 16 -25.92 -1.74 0.22
C GLN A 16 -25.77 -0.63 -0.84
N THR A 17 -26.87 -0.07 -1.33
CA THR A 17 -26.84 1.01 -2.33
C THR A 17 -26.43 2.35 -1.72
N VAL A 18 -26.95 2.66 -0.52
CA VAL A 18 -26.66 3.91 0.20
C VAL A 18 -25.18 4.01 0.59
N ASP A 19 -24.54 2.88 0.94
CA ASP A 19 -23.11 2.86 1.26
C ASP A 19 -22.23 3.10 0.03
N LYS A 20 -22.63 2.61 -1.15
CA LYS A 20 -21.89 2.84 -2.41
C LYS A 20 -21.94 4.29 -2.87
N GLU A 21 -23.10 4.94 -2.78
CA GLU A 21 -23.25 6.36 -3.13
C GLU A 21 -22.32 7.25 -2.30
N LYS A 22 -22.23 6.99 -0.99
CA LYS A 22 -21.29 7.71 -0.12
C LYS A 22 -19.84 7.50 -0.49
N ILE A 23 -19.46 6.28 -0.90
CA ILE A 23 -18.09 6.00 -1.36
C ILE A 23 -17.78 6.81 -2.62
N PHE A 24 -18.67 6.82 -3.61
CA PHE A 24 -18.49 7.64 -4.82
C PHE A 24 -18.38 9.12 -4.48
N GLN A 25 -19.22 9.61 -3.57
CA GLN A 25 -19.17 10.99 -3.11
C GLN A 25 -17.81 11.33 -2.48
N TRP A 26 -17.29 10.49 -1.57
CA TRP A 26 -15.96 10.71 -1.00
C TRP A 26 -14.84 10.65 -2.04
N ILE A 27 -14.94 9.77 -3.05
CA ILE A 27 -13.95 9.71 -4.14
C ILE A 27 -13.94 11.01 -4.94
N ILE A 28 -15.10 11.60 -5.22
CA ILE A 28 -15.21 12.91 -5.88
C ILE A 28 -14.59 14.00 -5.00
N GLU A 29 -14.90 13.97 -3.70
CA GLU A 29 -14.39 14.92 -2.70
C GLU A 29 -12.86 14.87 -2.51
N LEU A 30 -12.18 13.79 -2.92
CA LEU A 30 -10.71 13.76 -2.94
C LEU A 30 -10.12 14.80 -3.89
N SER A 31 -10.86 15.20 -4.93
CA SER A 31 -10.37 16.18 -5.91
C SER A 31 -10.27 17.58 -5.30
N ASN A 32 -11.20 17.96 -4.41
CA ASN A 32 -11.23 19.27 -3.78
C ASN A 32 -10.36 19.30 -2.50
N PRO A 33 -9.32 20.17 -2.42
CA PRO A 33 -8.44 20.27 -1.25
C PRO A 33 -9.14 20.48 0.10
N GLU A 34 -10.30 21.15 0.11
CA GLU A 34 -11.04 21.47 1.33
C GLU A 34 -11.76 20.24 1.91
N THR A 35 -12.29 19.38 1.06
CA THR A 35 -13.03 18.16 1.46
C THR A 35 -12.14 16.92 1.54
N ARG A 36 -10.98 16.96 0.88
CA ARG A 36 -10.08 15.82 0.71
C ARG A 36 -9.67 15.17 2.02
N GLU A 37 -9.39 15.96 3.05
CA GLU A 37 -8.91 15.41 4.33
C GLU A 37 -9.94 14.47 4.98
N ASN A 38 -11.20 14.89 5.01
CA ASN A 38 -12.29 14.08 5.53
C ASN A 38 -12.52 12.84 4.66
N ALA A 39 -12.52 13.02 3.33
CA ALA A 39 -12.67 11.92 2.39
C ALA A 39 -11.57 10.85 2.53
N LEU A 40 -10.30 11.27 2.70
CA LEU A 40 -9.18 10.36 2.95
C LEU A 40 -9.40 9.52 4.21
N LEU A 41 -9.83 10.16 5.30
CA LEU A 41 -10.10 9.48 6.56
C LEU A 41 -11.21 8.43 6.40
N GLU A 42 -12.35 8.81 5.84
CA GLU A 42 -13.50 7.91 5.70
C GLU A 42 -13.22 6.77 4.72
N LEU A 43 -12.61 7.04 3.57
CA LEU A 43 -12.25 5.99 2.61
C LEU A 43 -11.21 5.02 3.18
N SER A 44 -10.23 5.51 3.95
CA SER A 44 -9.20 4.65 4.56
C SER A 44 -9.80 3.61 5.52
N LYS A 45 -10.89 3.94 6.23
CA LYS A 45 -11.63 3.01 7.10
C LYS A 45 -12.43 1.98 6.30
N LYS A 46 -12.84 2.31 5.08
CA LYS A 46 -13.66 1.44 4.22
C LYS A 46 -12.86 0.49 3.33
N ARG A 47 -11.52 0.63 3.31
CA ARG A 47 -10.62 -0.17 2.46
C ARG A 47 -10.74 -1.69 2.62
N GLU A 48 -11.15 -2.18 3.80
CA GLU A 48 -11.30 -3.62 4.07
C GLU A 48 -12.73 -4.11 3.82
N VAL A 49 -13.70 -3.21 3.88
CA VAL A 49 -15.14 -3.52 3.73
C VAL A 49 -15.56 -3.51 2.25
N VAL A 50 -14.87 -2.72 1.42
CA VAL A 50 -15.22 -2.47 0.03
C VAL A 50 -14.16 -3.11 -0.88
N PRO A 51 -14.38 -4.35 -1.36
CA PRO A 51 -13.37 -5.07 -2.16
C PRO A 51 -13.05 -4.35 -3.49
N ASP A 52 -14.06 -3.72 -4.11
CA ASP A 52 -13.91 -3.01 -5.40
C ASP A 52 -13.35 -1.58 -5.26
N LEU A 53 -12.93 -1.17 -4.06
CA LEU A 53 -12.48 0.20 -3.82
C LEU A 53 -11.25 0.55 -4.66
N ALA A 54 -10.31 -0.38 -4.82
CA ALA A 54 -9.10 -0.14 -5.58
C ALA A 54 -9.38 0.19 -7.07
N PRO A 55 -10.16 -0.63 -7.81
CA PRO A 55 -10.61 -0.26 -9.15
C PRO A 55 -11.39 1.07 -9.22
N MET A 56 -12.23 1.36 -8.21
CA MET A 56 -12.96 2.64 -8.16
C MET A 56 -12.01 3.83 -8.03
N LEU A 57 -11.00 3.75 -7.17
CA LEU A 57 -9.99 4.80 -6.99
C LEU A 57 -9.12 4.98 -8.23
N TRP A 58 -8.72 3.87 -8.88
CA TRP A 58 -7.82 3.92 -10.03
C TRP A 58 -8.48 4.52 -11.27
N ASN A 59 -9.73 4.14 -11.54
CA ASN A 59 -10.45 4.57 -12.75
C ASN A 59 -11.16 5.92 -12.58
N SER A 60 -11.22 6.46 -11.36
CA SER A 60 -11.79 7.78 -11.11
C SER A 60 -10.82 8.88 -11.54
N PHE A 61 -11.36 9.88 -12.25
CA PHE A 61 -10.55 10.95 -12.82
C PHE A 61 -9.88 11.78 -11.71
N GLY A 62 -8.57 11.98 -11.81
CA GLY A 62 -7.81 12.84 -10.90
C GLY A 62 -7.58 12.26 -9.50
N THR A 63 -8.19 11.13 -9.14
CA THR A 63 -8.09 10.54 -7.78
C THR A 63 -6.66 10.13 -7.44
N ILE A 64 -5.98 9.36 -8.30
CA ILE A 64 -4.58 8.97 -8.06
C ILE A 64 -3.65 10.20 -8.02
N ALA A 65 -3.90 11.20 -8.86
CA ALA A 65 -3.14 12.46 -8.84
C ALA A 65 -3.33 13.21 -7.51
N ALA A 66 -4.55 13.25 -6.97
CA ALA A 66 -4.82 13.85 -5.67
C ALA A 66 -4.11 13.10 -4.53
N LEU A 67 -4.06 11.77 -4.57
CA LEU A 67 -3.31 10.96 -3.59
C LEU A 67 -1.79 11.23 -3.68
N LEU A 68 -1.24 11.35 -4.90
CA LEU A 68 0.15 11.72 -5.12
C LEU A 68 0.45 13.14 -4.63
N GLN A 69 -0.49 14.07 -4.80
CA GLN A 69 -0.34 15.44 -4.30
C GLN A 69 -0.18 15.46 -2.78
N GLU A 70 -0.93 14.63 -2.04
CA GLU A 70 -0.77 14.51 -0.58
C GLU A 70 0.62 14.01 -0.18
N ILE A 71 1.24 13.14 -0.98
CA ILE A 71 2.62 12.70 -0.76
C ILE A 71 3.61 13.86 -0.99
N ILE A 72 3.48 14.54 -2.14
CA ILE A 72 4.40 15.62 -2.54
C ILE A 72 4.35 16.79 -1.55
N ASN A 73 3.16 17.10 -1.02
CA ASN A 73 2.96 18.16 -0.03
C ASN A 73 3.72 17.92 1.29
N ILE A 74 4.15 16.69 1.57
CA ILE A 74 4.94 16.35 2.75
C ILE A 74 6.44 16.56 2.54
N TYR A 75 6.93 16.57 1.30
CA TYR A 75 8.37 16.68 1.03
C TYR A 75 9.05 17.88 1.71
N PRO A 76 8.46 19.09 1.77
CA PRO A 76 9.07 20.22 2.48
C PRO A 76 9.24 20.00 3.99
N ALA A 77 8.43 19.13 4.60
CA ALA A 77 8.47 18.81 6.03
C ALA A 77 9.37 17.61 6.38
N ILE A 78 9.99 16.97 5.37
CA ILE A 78 10.95 15.88 5.56
C ILE A 78 12.32 16.44 5.96
N ASN A 79 12.77 17.48 5.27
CA ASN A 79 14.08 18.10 5.50
C ASN A 79 13.97 19.63 5.37
N PRO A 80 13.99 20.39 6.48
CA PRO A 80 14.20 19.95 7.87
C PRO A 80 13.04 19.11 8.42
N PRO A 81 13.26 18.25 9.44
CA PRO A 81 12.26 17.30 9.93
C PRO A 81 11.21 17.97 10.83
N THR A 82 10.28 18.70 10.22
CA THR A 82 9.21 19.47 10.90
C THR A 82 7.84 18.81 10.82
N LEU A 83 7.79 17.54 10.36
CA LEU A 83 6.55 16.77 10.21
C LEU A 83 5.75 16.66 11.53
N THR A 84 4.53 17.16 11.50
CA THR A 84 3.59 17.07 12.63
C THR A 84 2.81 15.76 12.63
N ALA A 85 2.23 15.39 13.79
CA ALA A 85 1.36 14.23 13.89
C ALA A 85 0.13 14.32 12.97
N HIS A 86 -0.45 15.51 12.84
CA HIS A 86 -1.59 15.76 11.96
C HIS A 86 -1.24 15.50 10.49
N GLN A 87 -0.13 16.09 10.00
CA GLN A 87 0.35 15.88 8.64
C GLN A 87 0.67 14.41 8.35
N SER A 88 1.35 13.73 9.29
CA SER A 88 1.66 12.30 9.16
C SER A 88 0.37 11.46 9.08
N ASN A 89 -0.62 11.69 9.94
CA ASN A 89 -1.89 10.97 9.88
C ASN A 89 -2.62 11.16 8.55
N ARG A 90 -2.68 12.41 8.07
CA ARG A 90 -3.35 12.75 6.80
C ARG A 90 -2.70 12.06 5.61
N VAL A 91 -1.37 12.14 5.47
CA VAL A 91 -0.68 11.45 4.37
C VAL A 91 -0.73 9.93 4.51
N CYS A 92 -0.69 9.39 5.73
CA CYS A 92 -0.82 7.95 5.96
C CYS A 92 -2.19 7.41 5.56
N ASN A 93 -3.27 8.19 5.68
CA ASN A 93 -4.58 7.81 5.13
C ASN A 93 -4.52 7.71 3.59
N ALA A 94 -3.81 8.62 2.92
CA ALA A 94 -3.59 8.52 1.47
C ALA A 94 -2.72 7.29 1.10
N LEU A 95 -1.65 7.03 1.86
CA LEU A 95 -0.81 5.84 1.69
C LEU A 95 -1.60 4.55 1.90
N ALA A 96 -2.54 4.51 2.85
CA ALA A 96 -3.42 3.37 3.07
C ALA A 96 -4.32 3.08 1.86
N LEU A 97 -4.80 4.12 1.17
CA LEU A 97 -5.55 3.96 -0.08
C LEU A 97 -4.65 3.49 -1.22
N LEU A 98 -3.44 4.03 -1.34
CA LEU A 98 -2.45 3.54 -2.32
C LEU A 98 -2.04 2.09 -2.05
N GLN A 99 -1.97 1.66 -0.78
CA GLN A 99 -1.75 0.28 -0.41
C GLN A 99 -2.91 -0.62 -0.89
N CYS A 100 -4.16 -0.15 -0.76
CA CYS A 100 -5.32 -0.86 -1.30
C CYS A 100 -5.20 -1.04 -2.82
N VAL A 101 -4.89 0.04 -3.55
CA VAL A 101 -4.66 0.00 -5.01
C VAL A 101 -3.49 -0.92 -5.39
N ALA A 102 -2.40 -0.92 -4.62
CA ALA A 102 -1.25 -1.78 -4.83
C ALA A 102 -1.56 -3.28 -4.58
N SER A 103 -2.49 -3.57 -3.66
CA SER A 103 -2.86 -4.94 -3.29
C SER A 103 -3.86 -5.59 -4.25
N HIS A 104 -4.61 -4.81 -5.03
CA HIS A 104 -5.66 -5.36 -5.90
C HIS A 104 -5.08 -5.85 -7.23
N PRO A 105 -5.42 -7.07 -7.70
CA PRO A 105 -4.82 -7.67 -8.90
C PRO A 105 -4.99 -6.82 -10.16
N ASP A 106 -6.17 -6.21 -10.32
CA ASP A 106 -6.49 -5.43 -11.53
C ASP A 106 -5.76 -4.09 -11.61
N THR A 107 -5.40 -3.48 -10.48
CA THR A 107 -4.79 -2.14 -10.46
C THR A 107 -3.29 -2.18 -10.21
N ARG A 108 -2.77 -3.25 -9.59
CA ARG A 108 -1.36 -3.39 -9.22
C ARG A 108 -0.39 -3.18 -10.39
N THR A 109 -0.67 -3.80 -11.54
CA THR A 109 0.19 -3.69 -12.72
C THR A 109 0.30 -2.25 -13.19
N TYR A 110 -0.82 -1.53 -13.22
CA TYR A 110 -0.84 -0.12 -13.61
C TYR A 110 -0.16 0.77 -12.57
N PHE A 111 -0.33 0.47 -11.28
CA PHE A 111 0.34 1.16 -10.18
C PHE A 111 1.87 1.09 -10.31
N LEU A 112 2.39 -0.08 -10.66
CA LEU A 112 3.81 -0.29 -10.92
C LEU A 112 4.29 0.39 -12.20
N ALA A 113 3.53 0.25 -13.29
CA ALA A 113 3.85 0.89 -14.57
C ALA A 113 3.88 2.43 -14.47
N ALA A 114 3.05 3.01 -13.60
CA ALA A 114 3.02 4.44 -13.31
C ALA A 114 4.19 4.93 -12.43
N ASN A 115 5.09 4.03 -11.98
CA ASN A 115 6.22 4.36 -11.13
C ASN A 115 5.85 5.07 -9.81
N ILE A 116 4.62 4.86 -9.33
CA ILE A 116 4.14 5.43 -8.06
C ILE A 116 5.02 5.05 -6.85
N PRO A 117 5.56 3.82 -6.72
CA PRO A 117 6.43 3.46 -5.61
C PRO A 117 7.64 4.40 -5.42
N LEU A 118 8.12 5.04 -6.50
CA LEU A 118 9.28 5.94 -6.44
C LEU A 118 9.02 7.18 -5.57
N PHE A 119 7.77 7.63 -5.47
CA PHE A 119 7.37 8.77 -4.65
C PHE A 119 7.47 8.46 -3.14
N LEU A 120 7.57 7.19 -2.74
CA LEU A 120 7.66 6.80 -1.34
C LEU A 120 9.11 6.75 -0.82
N TYR A 121 10.10 6.77 -1.72
CA TYR A 121 11.51 6.70 -1.29
C TYR A 121 11.94 7.81 -0.35
N PRO A 122 11.60 9.10 -0.57
CA PRO A 122 12.00 10.16 0.36
C PRO A 122 11.53 9.89 1.80
N PHE A 123 10.37 9.26 1.97
CA PHE A 123 9.85 8.88 3.29
C PHE A 123 10.69 7.78 3.93
N LEU A 124 11.11 6.78 3.15
CA LEU A 124 11.91 5.65 3.63
C LEU A 124 13.34 6.06 4.04
N HIS A 125 13.92 7.09 3.41
CA HIS A 125 15.25 7.60 3.75
C HIS A 125 15.28 8.54 4.96
N THR A 126 14.12 8.85 5.56
CA THR A 126 14.09 9.69 6.75
C THR A 126 14.75 8.97 7.93
N VAL A 127 15.55 9.69 8.74
CA VAL A 127 16.26 9.14 9.91
C VAL A 127 15.67 9.58 11.25
N SER A 128 14.74 10.54 11.24
CA SER A 128 14.09 11.04 12.45
C SER A 128 13.35 9.92 13.19
N LYS A 129 13.49 9.88 14.52
CA LYS A 129 12.88 8.86 15.40
C LYS A 129 11.61 9.35 16.09
N THR A 130 11.03 10.46 15.63
CA THR A 130 9.76 10.91 16.20
C THR A 130 8.61 10.04 15.69
N ARG A 131 7.59 9.85 16.51
CA ARG A 131 6.40 9.03 16.19
C ARG A 131 5.78 9.36 14.82
N PRO A 132 5.64 10.63 14.38
CA PRO A 132 5.12 10.95 13.05
C PRO A 132 5.96 10.38 11.90
N PHE A 133 7.29 10.38 12.01
CA PHE A 133 8.19 9.84 10.98
C PHE A 133 8.21 8.31 10.99
N GLU A 134 8.17 7.68 12.18
CA GLU A 134 8.05 6.23 12.28
C GLU A 134 6.76 5.71 11.66
N TYR A 135 5.64 6.36 11.95
CA TYR A 135 4.35 6.01 11.37
C TYR A 135 4.35 6.19 9.84
N LEU A 136 4.94 7.28 9.35
CA LEU A 136 5.10 7.54 7.92
C LEU A 136 5.91 6.44 7.22
N ARG A 137 7.06 6.07 7.77
CA ARG A 137 7.91 4.99 7.23
C ARG A 137 7.19 3.64 7.24
N LEU A 138 6.54 3.30 8.36
CA LEU A 138 5.82 2.03 8.50
C LEU A 138 4.72 1.90 7.45
N THR A 139 3.93 2.96 7.25
CA THR A 139 2.84 2.96 6.27
C THR A 139 3.37 2.90 4.84
N SER A 140 4.46 3.62 4.55
CA SER A 140 5.15 3.57 3.24
C SER A 140 5.66 2.16 2.93
N LEU A 141 6.29 1.50 3.91
CA LEU A 141 6.69 0.09 3.80
C LEU A 141 5.49 -0.84 3.58
N GLY A 142 4.33 -0.54 4.16
CA GLY A 142 3.08 -1.28 3.93
C GLY A 142 2.65 -1.28 2.45
N VAL A 143 2.76 -0.14 1.76
CA VAL A 143 2.48 -0.03 0.32
C VAL A 143 3.45 -0.90 -0.48
N ILE A 144 4.76 -0.78 -0.20
CA ILE A 144 5.77 -1.57 -0.89
C ILE A 144 5.61 -3.07 -0.60
N GLY A 145 5.32 -3.44 0.65
CA GLY A 145 5.08 -4.80 1.08
C GLY A 145 3.86 -5.42 0.39
N ALA A 146 2.78 -4.66 0.17
CA ALA A 146 1.61 -5.11 -0.58
C ALA A 146 1.95 -5.46 -2.04
N LEU A 147 2.86 -4.71 -2.67
CA LEU A 147 3.35 -5.03 -4.02
C LEU A 147 4.15 -6.33 -3.99
N VAL A 148 5.10 -6.45 -3.07
CA VAL A 148 6.02 -7.60 -2.96
C VAL A 148 5.29 -8.90 -2.60
N LYS A 149 4.28 -8.84 -1.72
CA LYS A 149 3.51 -10.01 -1.26
C LYS A 149 2.81 -10.77 -2.39
N LEU A 150 2.52 -10.10 -3.51
CA LEU A 150 1.77 -10.67 -4.63
C LEU A 150 2.67 -11.03 -5.82
N PHE A 151 3.95 -10.68 -5.76
CA PHE A 151 4.94 -11.20 -6.69
C PHE A 151 5.33 -12.64 -6.41
N GLY A 152 4.81 -13.25 -5.33
CA GLY A 152 5.10 -14.62 -4.98
C GLY A 152 6.60 -14.85 -4.96
N TYR A 153 7.27 -14.54 -3.84
CA TYR A 153 8.37 -15.43 -3.48
C TYR A 153 7.75 -16.80 -3.08
N ASP A 154 7.05 -17.46 -4.01
CA ASP A 154 7.29 -18.87 -4.18
C ASP A 154 8.74 -18.89 -4.61
N LEU A 155 9.60 -19.25 -3.66
CA LEU A 155 10.94 -19.71 -3.96
C LEU A 155 10.78 -20.65 -5.14
N VAL A 156 11.31 -20.21 -6.28
CA VAL A 156 11.55 -20.96 -7.51
C VAL A 156 11.39 -22.46 -7.22
N THR A 157 10.30 -23.08 -7.68
CA THR A 157 10.36 -24.51 -7.96
C THR A 157 11.44 -24.63 -9.01
N GLU A 158 12.59 -25.15 -8.59
CA GLU A 158 13.70 -25.48 -9.47
C GLU A 158 13.14 -26.38 -10.57
N ASP A 159 13.03 -25.86 -11.79
CA ASP A 159 13.00 -26.72 -12.96
C ASP A 159 14.44 -27.27 -13.12
N GLU A 160 14.54 -28.53 -13.56
CA GLU A 160 15.73 -29.41 -13.52
C GLU A 160 17.02 -28.91 -14.21
N ASP A 161 17.08 -27.65 -14.66
CA ASP A 161 18.21 -27.06 -15.38
C ASP A 161 18.82 -25.80 -14.73
N GLY A 162 18.42 -25.44 -13.49
CA GLY A 162 19.25 -24.57 -12.62
C GLY A 162 19.44 -23.10 -13.05
N PHE A 163 18.52 -22.51 -13.80
CA PHE A 163 18.52 -21.07 -14.12
C PHE A 163 17.27 -20.33 -13.59
N PRO A 164 17.39 -19.23 -12.82
CA PRO A 164 16.25 -18.45 -12.37
C PRO A 164 15.68 -17.58 -13.51
N GLN A 165 14.46 -17.91 -13.97
CA GLN A 165 13.80 -17.23 -15.09
C GLN A 165 13.19 -15.88 -14.66
N THR A 166 13.95 -14.78 -14.82
CA THR A 166 13.50 -13.39 -14.62
C THR A 166 12.65 -12.84 -15.78
N ARG A 167 11.61 -13.55 -16.23
CA ARG A 167 10.71 -13.07 -17.31
C ARG A 167 9.25 -13.01 -16.87
N LEU A 168 8.74 -11.81 -16.65
CA LEU A 168 7.35 -11.54 -16.29
C LEU A 168 6.55 -11.14 -17.54
N TRP A 169 5.52 -11.93 -17.86
CA TRP A 169 4.59 -11.69 -18.95
C TRP A 169 3.26 -11.15 -18.40
N LEU A 170 2.73 -10.08 -19.02
CA LEU A 170 1.41 -9.52 -18.70
C LEU A 170 0.61 -9.32 -19.99
N ASN A 171 -0.58 -9.90 -20.06
CA ASN A 171 -1.47 -9.86 -21.24
C ASN A 171 -0.75 -10.18 -22.58
N GLY A 172 0.10 -11.22 -22.58
CA GLY A 172 0.81 -11.67 -23.77
C GLY A 172 1.94 -10.76 -24.25
N ARG A 173 2.39 -9.78 -23.44
CA ARG A 173 3.57 -8.95 -23.73
C ARG A 173 4.58 -9.01 -22.58
N GLU A 174 5.86 -9.11 -22.94
CA GLU A 174 7.00 -9.01 -22.02
C GLU A 174 7.11 -7.55 -21.52
N LEU A 175 7.05 -7.34 -20.20
CA LEU A 175 7.20 -6.01 -19.63
C LEU A 175 8.66 -5.56 -19.66
N PRO A 176 8.98 -4.33 -20.11
CA PRO A 176 10.38 -3.96 -20.36
C PRO A 176 11.32 -3.95 -19.15
N ASN A 177 10.87 -3.84 -17.89
CA ASN A 177 11.73 -4.08 -16.72
C ASN A 177 10.99 -3.98 -15.35
N PRO A 178 10.04 -4.87 -14.98
CA PRO A 178 9.48 -4.88 -13.62
C PRO A 178 10.56 -5.12 -12.55
N LEU A 179 11.64 -5.80 -12.94
CA LEU A 179 12.82 -6.03 -12.11
C LEU A 179 13.67 -4.78 -11.90
N ALA A 180 13.70 -3.77 -12.77
CA ALA A 180 14.47 -2.54 -12.49
C ALA A 180 13.81 -1.66 -11.41
N VAL A 181 12.51 -1.77 -11.22
CA VAL A 181 11.80 -1.10 -10.12
C VAL A 181 12.00 -1.91 -8.84
N LEU A 182 11.85 -3.23 -8.88
CA LEU A 182 12.17 -4.11 -7.75
C LEU A 182 13.65 -4.10 -7.35
N HIS A 183 14.59 -4.01 -8.30
CA HIS A 183 16.04 -3.90 -8.09
C HIS A 183 16.45 -2.51 -7.57
N ARG A 184 15.66 -1.47 -7.86
CA ARG A 184 15.80 -0.16 -7.20
C ARG A 184 15.17 -0.13 -5.80
N LEU A 185 14.10 -0.90 -5.59
CA LEU A 185 13.41 -1.01 -4.30
C LEU A 185 14.12 -1.97 -3.33
N THR A 186 14.84 -2.98 -3.81
CA THR A 186 15.47 -4.03 -3.00
C THR A 186 16.58 -3.52 -2.08
N PRO A 187 17.47 -2.60 -2.48
CA PRO A 187 18.42 -2.00 -1.56
C PRO A 187 17.71 -1.23 -0.43
N ALA A 188 16.71 -0.41 -0.77
CA ALA A 188 15.96 0.36 0.23
C ALA A 188 15.14 -0.54 1.19
N LEU A 189 14.60 -1.66 0.70
CA LEU A 189 13.92 -2.67 1.51
C LEU A 189 14.90 -3.46 2.39
N CYS A 190 16.07 -3.86 1.85
CA CYS A 190 17.11 -4.57 2.61
C CYS A 190 17.72 -3.70 3.68
N ASP A 191 18.07 -2.45 3.38
CA ASP A 191 18.67 -1.52 4.34
C ASP A 191 17.68 -1.17 5.45
N SER A 192 16.42 -0.88 5.11
CA SER A 192 15.39 -0.57 6.11
C SER A 192 14.99 -1.80 6.95
N ALA A 193 14.94 -3.00 6.37
CA ALA A 193 14.70 -4.23 7.13
C ALA A 193 15.88 -4.62 8.01
N ALA A 194 17.12 -4.46 7.54
CA ALA A 194 18.35 -4.71 8.30
C ALA A 194 18.51 -3.71 9.45
N GLU A 195 18.15 -2.43 9.24
CA GLU A 195 18.18 -1.40 10.28
C GLU A 195 17.11 -1.65 11.36
N ARG A 196 15.95 -2.19 10.98
CA ARG A 196 14.91 -2.62 11.94
C ARG A 196 15.27 -3.92 12.67
N LEU A 197 15.96 -4.86 12.03
CA LEU A 197 16.56 -6.03 12.71
C LEU A 197 17.65 -5.61 13.71
N ARG A 198 18.46 -4.60 13.38
CA ARG A 198 19.46 -4.03 14.29
C ARG A 198 18.81 -3.26 15.45
N ALA A 199 17.76 -2.48 15.18
CA ALA A 199 17.01 -1.75 16.20
C ALA A 199 16.25 -2.69 17.14
N ALA A 200 15.57 -3.71 16.61
CA ALA A 200 14.88 -4.73 17.40
C ALA A 200 15.86 -5.55 18.28
N ARG A 201 17.10 -5.74 17.83
CA ARG A 201 18.16 -6.38 18.62
C ARG A 201 18.70 -5.49 19.75
N SER A 202 18.54 -4.17 19.64
CA SER A 202 18.98 -3.22 20.67
C SER A 202 17.96 -2.97 21.78
N GLU A 203 16.68 -3.30 21.57
CA GLU A 203 15.59 -3.04 22.52
C GLU A 203 15.23 -4.26 23.41
N HIS A 204 15.79 -5.44 23.16
CA HIS A 204 15.60 -6.64 24.00
C HIS A 204 16.91 -7.41 24.24
N PRO A 205 17.65 -7.15 25.33
CA PRO A 205 18.80 -7.95 25.73
C PRO A 205 18.38 -9.17 26.56
N ILE A 206 17.39 -9.96 26.11
CA ILE A 206 17.02 -11.21 26.78
C ILE A 206 16.60 -12.24 25.73
N PHE A 207 17.53 -12.69 24.89
CA PHE A 207 17.57 -14.10 24.45
C PHE A 207 19.01 -14.39 24.05
N GLY A 208 19.60 -15.30 24.81
CA GLY A 208 21.02 -15.60 24.81
C GLY A 208 21.53 -16.16 23.50
N THR A 209 22.85 -16.04 23.37
CA THR A 209 23.73 -16.85 22.54
C THR A 209 23.24 -18.30 22.42
N GLN A 210 22.66 -18.65 21.27
CA GLN A 210 22.78 -19.99 20.74
C GLN A 210 23.64 -19.95 19.49
N SER A 211 24.79 -20.59 19.65
CA SER A 211 25.79 -20.89 18.63
C SER A 211 25.13 -21.54 17.41
N LEU A 212 25.06 -20.82 16.29
CA LEU A 212 24.96 -21.44 14.97
C LEU A 212 26.36 -21.91 14.61
N ASN A 213 26.58 -23.23 14.75
CA ASN A 213 27.78 -23.90 14.23
C ASN A 213 27.92 -23.63 12.73
N PRO A 214 29.13 -23.33 12.22
CA PRO A 214 29.35 -23.18 10.80
C PRO A 214 29.32 -24.56 10.14
N CYS A 215 28.48 -24.71 9.11
CA CYS A 215 28.60 -25.80 8.15
C CYS A 215 30.04 -25.81 7.62
N ARG A 216 30.74 -26.92 7.83
CA ARG A 216 32.07 -27.19 7.28
C ARG A 216 31.95 -28.43 6.40
N SER A 217 32.38 -28.24 5.16
CA SER A 217 32.88 -29.22 4.18
C SER A 217 31.95 -30.33 3.72
#